data_AF-A0AAJ1U5G9-F1
#
_entry.id   AF-A0AAJ1U5G9-F1
#
_cell.length_a   1.000
_cell.length_b   1.000
_cell.length_c   1.000
_cell.angle_alpha   90.00
_cell.angle_beta   90.00
_cell.angle_gamma   90.00
#
_symmetry.space_group_name_H-M   'P 1'
#
loop_
_entity.id
_entity.type
_entity.pdbx_description
1 polymer ?
#
loop_
_entity_poly.entity_id
_entity_poly.type
_entity_poly.pdbx_seq_one_letter_code
_entity_poly.pdbx_strand_id
1 'polypeptide(L)'
;MTTSDVPAARATRRTLVRTAAWAVPAVSVVAAAPAFAVSGGTSRFVVQQTRYLVVGEPVPAEYRLDVTITGAPIADARIVWTPRTPTSQTIGLLSSNLTHVSGDYFSEPTMFIVSGTSFWFTDGLADSADGSCTLQLLDGTTLLETLVVTYDSSLAPQPYPGV
;
A
#
# COMPACT_ATOMS: atom_id res chain seq x y z
N MET A 1 -47.82 40.97 -79.22
CA MET A 1 -46.56 40.65 -78.52
C MET A 1 -46.82 40.97 -77.05
N THR A 2 -47.21 39.96 -76.29
CA THR A 2 -47.77 40.09 -74.94
C THR A 2 -46.96 39.21 -74.00
N THR A 3 -46.35 39.86 -73.01
CA THR A 3 -45.54 39.27 -71.94
C THR A 3 -46.41 38.46 -70.99
N SER A 4 -46.04 37.19 -70.76
CA SER A 4 -46.70 36.33 -69.77
C SER A 4 -45.93 36.38 -68.45
N ASP A 5 -46.51 37.01 -67.43
CA ASP A 5 -46.07 36.92 -66.04
C ASP A 5 -46.38 35.53 -65.48
N VAL A 6 -45.37 34.83 -64.96
CA VAL A 6 -45.53 33.56 -64.22
C VAL A 6 -45.57 33.88 -62.72
N PRO A 7 -46.63 33.54 -61.97
CA PRO A 7 -46.70 33.84 -60.54
C PRO A 7 -45.79 32.92 -59.72
N ALA A 8 -45.06 33.53 -58.78
CA ALA A 8 -44.18 32.89 -57.81
C ALA A 8 -44.91 31.82 -56.98
N ALA A 9 -44.36 30.60 -56.95
CA ALA A 9 -44.89 29.48 -56.20
C ALA A 9 -44.83 29.76 -54.68
N ARG A 10 -46.00 30.04 -54.09
CA ARG A 10 -46.17 30.29 -52.66
C ARG A 10 -46.14 28.95 -51.90
N ALA A 11 -45.10 28.72 -51.11
CA ALA A 11 -45.00 27.56 -50.22
C ALA A 11 -46.15 27.56 -49.20
N THR A 12 -47.02 26.56 -49.26
CA THR A 12 -48.14 26.38 -48.33
C THR A 12 -47.73 25.55 -47.11
N ARG A 13 -48.42 25.81 -45.97
CA ARG A 13 -48.16 25.26 -44.63
C ARG A 13 -48.06 23.72 -44.53
N ARG A 14 -48.44 23.00 -45.58
CA ARG A 14 -48.40 21.53 -45.65
C ARG A 14 -46.98 20.97 -45.85
N THR A 15 -46.02 21.81 -46.25
CA THR A 15 -44.63 21.39 -46.51
C THR A 15 -43.75 21.37 -45.24
N LEU A 16 -44.11 22.14 -44.20
CA LEU A 16 -43.31 22.26 -42.98
C LEU A 16 -43.49 21.10 -41.98
N VAL A 17 -44.49 20.24 -42.15
CA VAL A 17 -44.82 19.20 -41.15
C VAL A 17 -44.13 17.86 -41.43
N ARG A 18 -43.39 17.71 -42.55
CA ARG A 18 -42.77 16.44 -42.94
C ARG A 18 -41.29 16.26 -42.59
N THR A 19 -40.62 17.27 -42.02
CA THR A 19 -39.21 17.17 -41.61
C THR A 19 -39.00 16.87 -40.12
N ALA A 20 -40.07 16.63 -39.35
CA ALA A 20 -39.99 16.23 -37.94
C ALA A 20 -40.02 14.70 -37.76
N ALA A 21 -39.58 13.95 -38.75
CA ALA A 21 -39.55 12.50 -38.70
C ALA A 21 -38.09 12.05 -38.51
N TRP A 22 -37.78 11.68 -37.26
CA TRP A 22 -36.65 10.82 -36.87
C TRP A 22 -35.28 11.50 -36.69
N ALA A 23 -35.21 12.53 -35.86
CA ALA A 23 -34.00 12.75 -35.06
C ALA A 23 -34.10 11.83 -33.83
N VAL A 24 -33.64 10.58 -33.96
CA VAL A 24 -33.46 9.70 -32.80
C VAL A 24 -32.26 10.23 -32.03
N PRO A 25 -32.39 10.68 -30.77
CA PRO A 25 -31.21 10.95 -29.96
C PRO A 25 -30.52 9.61 -29.74
N ALA A 26 -29.35 9.43 -30.35
CA ALA A 26 -28.46 8.33 -30.03
C ALA A 26 -28.03 8.52 -28.58
N VAL A 27 -28.73 7.88 -27.66
CA VAL A 27 -28.24 7.69 -26.29
C VAL A 27 -27.03 6.79 -26.41
N SER A 28 -25.85 7.40 -26.45
CA SER A 28 -24.59 6.71 -26.24
C SER A 28 -24.64 6.14 -24.83
N VAL A 29 -25.07 4.88 -24.71
CA VAL A 29 -24.69 4.07 -23.57
C VAL A 29 -23.18 3.97 -23.71
N VAL A 30 -22.47 4.83 -22.97
CA VAL A 30 -21.10 4.52 -22.61
C VAL A 30 -21.25 3.17 -21.92
N ALA A 31 -20.90 2.11 -22.65
CA ALA A 31 -20.63 0.85 -22.02
C ALA A 31 -19.60 1.23 -20.95
N ALA A 32 -20.04 1.27 -19.70
CA ALA A 32 -19.14 1.16 -18.60
C ALA A 32 -18.42 -0.14 -18.92
N ALA A 33 -17.24 -0.04 -19.56
CA ALA A 33 -16.24 -1.06 -19.49
C ALA A 33 -16.32 -1.51 -18.03
N PRO A 34 -16.52 -2.81 -17.75
CA PRO A 34 -16.64 -3.25 -16.39
C PRO A 34 -15.53 -2.54 -15.66
N ALA A 35 -15.91 -1.63 -14.76
CA ALA A 35 -15.05 -1.33 -13.66
C ALA A 35 -15.04 -2.69 -12.99
N PHE A 36 -14.15 -3.57 -13.45
CA PHE A 36 -13.24 -4.21 -12.54
C PHE A 36 -12.86 -3.06 -11.64
N ALA A 37 -13.62 -2.96 -10.55
CA ALA A 37 -13.06 -2.58 -9.30
C ALA A 37 -11.68 -3.23 -9.35
N VAL A 38 -10.69 -2.42 -9.71
CA VAL A 38 -9.50 -2.36 -8.91
C VAL A 38 -10.08 -2.14 -7.52
N SER A 39 -10.51 -3.22 -6.88
CA SER A 39 -10.38 -3.36 -5.45
C SER A 39 -8.88 -3.29 -5.29
N GLY A 40 -8.38 -2.05 -5.32
CA GLY A 40 -6.99 -1.74 -5.08
C GLY A 40 -6.81 -2.22 -3.67
N GLY A 41 -6.25 -3.42 -3.54
CA GLY A 41 -6.03 -4.02 -2.24
C GLY A 41 -5.32 -2.98 -1.42
N THR A 42 -5.85 -2.69 -0.24
CA THR A 42 -5.14 -1.86 0.72
C THR A 42 -3.77 -2.47 0.92
N SER A 43 -2.74 -1.62 0.84
CA SER A 43 -1.38 -2.09 1.03
C SER A 43 -1.24 -2.76 2.39
N ARG A 44 -0.53 -3.89 2.41
CA ARG A 44 -0.35 -4.72 3.60
C ARG A 44 1.03 -5.33 3.68
N PHE A 45 1.43 -5.63 4.91
CA PHE A 45 2.61 -6.36 5.29
C PHE A 45 2.48 -7.86 4.99
N VAL A 46 3.58 -8.42 4.52
CA VAL A 46 3.87 -9.85 4.51
C VAL A 46 5.21 -9.98 5.23
N VAL A 47 5.23 -10.70 6.36
CA VAL A 47 6.41 -10.82 7.21
C VAL A 47 6.93 -12.25 7.20
N GLN A 48 8.21 -12.39 6.97
CA GLN A 48 8.97 -13.61 7.18
C GLN A 48 9.95 -13.40 8.32
N GLN A 49 10.07 -14.41 9.17
CA GLN A 49 10.94 -14.37 10.34
C GLN A 49 12.08 -15.37 10.19
N THR A 50 13.27 -14.98 10.59
CA THR A 50 14.42 -15.89 10.74
C THR A 50 15.04 -15.69 12.11
N ARG A 51 15.34 -16.80 12.79
CA ARG A 51 15.99 -16.81 14.11
C ARG A 51 17.47 -17.08 13.98
N TYR A 52 18.32 -16.35 14.71
CA TYR A 52 19.77 -16.50 14.64
C TYR A 52 20.42 -16.86 15.98
N LEU A 53 21.49 -17.66 15.91
CA LEU A 53 22.40 -17.94 17.02
C LEU A 53 23.47 -16.87 17.09
N VAL A 54 23.59 -16.22 18.25
CA VAL A 54 24.74 -15.39 18.58
C VAL A 54 25.76 -16.27 19.32
N VAL A 55 26.96 -16.41 18.75
CA VAL A 55 28.00 -17.28 19.32
C VAL A 55 28.45 -16.74 20.68
N GLY A 56 28.40 -17.58 21.71
CA GLY A 56 28.79 -17.21 23.07
C GLY A 56 27.62 -16.81 23.98
N GLU A 57 26.41 -16.66 23.43
CA GLU A 57 25.21 -16.36 24.21
C GLU A 57 24.41 -17.64 24.56
N PRO A 58 23.83 -17.73 25.76
CA PRO A 58 23.09 -18.91 26.21
C PRO A 58 21.75 -19.10 25.47
N VAL A 59 21.28 -18.10 24.74
CA VAL A 59 20.03 -18.13 23.96
C VAL A 59 20.27 -17.49 22.58
N PRO A 60 19.71 -18.00 21.48
CA PRO A 60 19.68 -17.27 20.21
C PRO A 60 19.03 -15.89 20.43
N ALA A 61 19.82 -14.84 20.26
CA ALA A 61 19.49 -13.50 20.77
C ALA A 61 18.94 -12.55 19.70
N GLU A 62 18.81 -12.98 18.43
CA GLU A 62 18.39 -12.06 17.35
C GLU A 62 17.39 -12.70 16.37
N TYR A 63 16.37 -11.92 16.00
CA TYR A 63 15.43 -12.24 14.92
C TYR A 63 15.60 -11.26 13.77
N ARG A 64 15.69 -11.76 12.54
CA ARG A 64 15.52 -10.92 11.34
C ARG A 64 14.09 -10.99 10.88
N LEU A 65 13.50 -9.83 10.66
CA LEU A 65 12.19 -9.67 10.06
C LEU A 65 12.38 -9.15 8.63
N ASP A 66 12.09 -10.00 7.65
CA ASP A 66 12.02 -9.61 6.24
C ASP A 66 10.56 -9.26 5.94
N VAL A 67 10.33 -7.99 5.62
CA VAL A 67 8.99 -7.43 5.44
C VAL A 67 8.80 -6.99 4.00
N THR A 68 7.71 -7.44 3.39
CA THR A 68 7.29 -7.02 2.05
C THR A 68 5.94 -6.33 2.13
N ILE A 69 5.83 -5.15 1.54
CA ILE A 69 4.59 -4.42 1.36
C ILE A 69 3.99 -4.84 0.01
N THR A 70 2.75 -5.33 0.05
CA THR A 70 2.00 -5.77 -1.13
C THR A 70 0.68 -5.03 -1.23
N GLY A 71 0.20 -4.77 -2.45
CA GLY A 71 -1.07 -4.06 -2.68
C GLY A 71 -0.89 -2.81 -3.53
N ALA A 72 -1.79 -1.84 -3.36
CA ALA A 72 -1.75 -0.58 -4.08
C ALA A 72 -0.49 0.24 -3.73
N PRO A 73 0.15 0.92 -4.70
CA PRO A 73 1.29 1.79 -4.43
C PRO A 73 0.99 2.84 -3.35
N ILE A 74 1.96 3.10 -2.49
CA ILE A 74 1.87 4.08 -1.39
C ILE A 74 2.72 5.29 -1.77
N ALA A 75 2.18 6.49 -1.62
CA ALA A 75 2.87 7.71 -2.02
C ALA A 75 3.90 8.18 -0.98
N ASP A 76 3.57 8.10 0.32
CA ASP A 76 4.46 8.44 1.43
C ASP A 76 4.50 7.29 2.45
N ALA A 77 5.20 6.20 2.08
CA ALA A 77 5.29 4.98 2.87
C ALA A 77 6.12 5.19 4.15
N ARG A 78 5.44 5.18 5.28
CA ARG A 78 6.06 5.26 6.61
C ARG A 78 5.72 4.05 7.43
N ILE A 79 6.66 3.69 8.31
CA ILE A 79 6.46 2.63 9.27
C ILE A 79 6.68 3.17 10.66
N VAL A 80 5.73 2.89 11.54
CA VAL A 80 5.93 3.04 12.97
C VAL A 80 6.13 1.65 13.55
N TRP A 81 7.30 1.43 14.11
CA TRP A 81 7.61 0.25 14.90
C TRP A 81 7.44 0.59 16.36
N THR A 82 6.71 -0.24 17.09
CA THR A 82 6.49 -0.08 18.52
C THR A 82 6.98 -1.33 19.25
N PRO A 83 7.98 -1.19 20.15
CA PRO A 83 8.42 -2.31 20.96
C PRO A 83 7.31 -2.72 21.93
N ARG A 84 7.25 -4.02 22.26
CA ARG A 84 6.28 -4.52 23.27
C ARG A 84 6.58 -3.95 24.67
N THR A 85 7.87 -3.81 24.99
CA THR A 85 8.36 -3.37 26.29
C THR A 85 9.27 -2.16 26.09
N PRO A 86 9.00 -1.00 26.72
CA PRO A 86 9.79 0.23 26.56
C PRO A 86 11.26 0.17 27.00
N THR A 87 11.77 -1.00 27.35
CA THR A 87 13.16 -1.18 27.79
C THR A 87 13.85 -2.33 27.05
N SER A 88 13.14 -2.99 26.14
CA SER A 88 13.65 -4.17 25.44
C SER A 88 13.18 -4.11 24.01
N GLN A 89 14.15 -3.88 23.14
CA GLN A 89 14.34 -4.37 21.78
C GLN A 89 15.32 -3.42 21.09
N THR A 90 16.25 -3.97 20.31
CA THR A 90 17.20 -3.16 19.54
C THR A 90 16.87 -3.37 18.09
N ILE A 91 16.40 -2.35 17.37
CA ILE A 91 16.49 -2.43 15.91
C ILE A 91 17.99 -2.43 15.59
N GLY A 92 18.48 -3.57 15.15
CA GLY A 92 19.87 -3.77 14.80
C GLY A 92 20.31 -2.68 13.84
N LEU A 93 21.56 -2.23 14.00
CA LEU A 93 22.22 -1.23 13.13
C LEU A 93 22.20 -1.62 11.64
N LEU A 94 21.82 -2.87 11.35
CA LEU A 94 21.65 -3.43 10.03
C LEU A 94 20.15 -3.42 9.68
N SER A 95 19.75 -2.44 8.88
CA SER A 95 18.47 -2.43 8.18
C SER A 95 18.70 -2.04 6.72
N SER A 96 17.92 -2.60 5.79
CA SER A 96 17.93 -2.15 4.40
C SER A 96 16.68 -1.38 4.08
N ASN A 97 16.80 -0.36 3.23
CA ASN A 97 15.66 0.40 2.71
C ASN A 97 14.81 1.09 3.78
N LEU A 98 15.34 1.28 4.98
CA LEU A 98 14.74 2.08 6.05
C LEU A 98 15.63 3.28 6.33
N THR A 99 15.02 4.45 6.43
CA THR A 99 15.67 5.67 6.94
C THR A 99 14.99 6.06 8.24
N HIS A 100 15.75 6.13 9.32
CA HIS A 100 15.25 6.57 10.63
C HIS A 100 14.84 8.04 10.59
N VAL A 101 13.67 8.34 11.18
CA VAL A 101 13.10 9.68 11.19
C VAL A 101 13.07 10.24 12.61
N SER A 102 12.56 9.45 13.55
CA SER A 102 12.35 9.89 14.94
C SER A 102 12.07 8.71 15.87
N GLY A 103 12.10 8.98 17.17
CA GLY A 103 11.87 8.01 18.23
C GLY A 103 13.15 7.29 18.64
N ASP A 104 13.09 6.64 19.80
CA ASP A 104 14.17 5.83 20.34
C ASP A 104 13.99 4.36 19.94
N TYR A 105 15.05 3.74 19.46
CA TYR A 105 15.09 2.34 19.03
C TYR A 105 14.75 1.33 20.14
N PHE A 106 14.81 1.74 21.41
CA PHE A 106 14.68 0.85 22.56
C PHE A 106 13.40 1.04 23.37
N SER A 107 12.86 2.25 23.40
CA SER A 107 11.89 2.63 24.43
C SER A 107 10.62 3.31 23.94
N GLU A 108 10.62 3.80 22.70
CA GLU A 108 9.51 4.56 22.15
C GLU A 108 9.14 4.05 20.75
N PRO A 109 7.91 4.33 20.27
CA PRO A 109 7.58 4.12 18.88
C PRO A 109 8.61 4.80 17.97
N THR A 110 9.29 4.01 17.15
CA THR A 110 10.29 4.49 16.22
C THR A 110 9.69 4.61 14.82
N MET A 111 9.92 5.73 14.15
CA MET A 111 9.39 6.00 12.82
C MET A 111 10.48 5.92 11.75
N PHE A 112 10.14 5.28 10.64
CA PHE A 112 11.00 5.09 9.48
C PHE A 112 10.31 5.50 8.17
N ILE A 113 11.11 5.98 7.23
CA ILE A 113 10.74 6.09 5.81
C ILE A 113 11.22 4.83 5.11
N VAL A 114 10.36 4.24 4.28
CA VAL A 114 10.69 3.04 3.50
C VAL A 114 11.04 3.43 2.07
N SER A 115 12.20 3.01 1.58
CA SER A 115 12.57 3.15 0.16
C SER A 115 12.29 1.84 -0.60
N GLY A 116 11.13 1.74 -1.23
CA GLY A 116 10.72 0.56 -2.01
C GLY A 116 9.62 -0.26 -1.33
N THR A 117 9.46 -1.51 -1.76
CA THR A 117 8.36 -2.39 -1.30
C THR A 117 8.84 -3.48 -0.34
N SER A 118 10.12 -3.54 -0.02
CA SER A 118 10.65 -4.49 0.95
C SER A 118 11.78 -3.89 1.76
N PHE A 119 11.84 -4.32 3.02
CA PHE A 119 12.87 -3.94 3.96
C PHE A 119 13.10 -5.09 4.93
N TRP A 120 14.21 -5.04 5.65
CA TRP A 120 14.43 -5.94 6.76
C TRP A 120 15.10 -5.19 7.90
N PHE A 121 14.89 -5.70 9.09
CA PHE A 121 15.56 -5.24 10.29
C PHE A 121 15.81 -6.45 11.20
N THR A 122 16.85 -6.32 12.01
CA THR A 122 17.13 -7.27 13.08
C THR A 122 16.55 -6.73 14.38
N ASP A 123 15.94 -7.60 15.18
CA ASP A 123 15.57 -7.29 16.55
C ASP A 123 16.50 -8.03 17.51
N GLY A 124 17.31 -7.26 18.23
CA GLY A 124 18.22 -7.74 19.26
C GLY A 124 17.51 -7.84 20.61
N LEU A 125 17.37 -9.06 21.12
CA LEU A 125 16.81 -9.33 22.44
C LEU A 125 17.94 -9.39 23.47
N ALA A 126 17.95 -8.42 24.40
CA ALA A 126 18.61 -8.58 25.69
C ALA A 126 17.75 -9.36 26.71
N ASP A 127 16.54 -9.82 26.31
CA ASP A 127 15.68 -10.60 27.19
C ASP A 127 14.96 -11.71 26.42
N SER A 128 15.37 -12.94 26.72
CA SER A 128 14.98 -14.17 26.06
C SER A 128 13.62 -14.67 26.58
N ALA A 129 12.55 -14.42 25.82
CA ALA A 129 11.40 -15.34 25.63
C ALA A 129 10.26 -14.56 24.97
N ASP A 130 10.00 -14.85 23.69
CA ASP A 130 8.79 -14.45 22.97
C ASP A 130 8.46 -12.95 23.05
N GLY A 131 9.32 -12.14 22.47
CA GLY A 131 8.98 -10.76 22.13
C GLY A 131 7.85 -10.70 21.09
N SER A 132 7.06 -9.65 21.16
CA SER A 132 6.29 -9.20 20.00
C SER A 132 6.66 -7.76 19.71
N CYS A 133 6.40 -7.30 18.50
CA CYS A 133 6.41 -5.88 18.17
C CYS A 133 5.16 -5.55 17.34
N THR A 134 4.83 -4.27 17.25
CA THR A 134 3.75 -3.81 16.38
C THR A 134 4.35 -2.99 15.25
N LEU A 135 3.97 -3.32 14.02
CA LEU A 135 4.27 -2.55 12.82
C LEU A 135 3.01 -1.84 12.35
N GLN A 136 3.10 -0.56 12.08
CA GLN A 136 2.04 0.22 11.47
C GLN A 136 2.51 0.73 10.12
N LEU A 137 1.71 0.50 9.07
CA LEU A 137 1.95 1.02 7.73
C LEU A 137 1.11 2.29 7.55
N LEU A 138 1.75 3.39 7.15
CA LEU A 138 1.07 4.65 6.90
C LEU A 138 1.31 5.15 5.47
N ASP A 139 0.31 5.82 4.92
CA ASP A 139 0.41 6.72 3.76
C ASP A 139 0.26 8.16 4.24
N GLY A 140 1.38 8.86 4.39
CA GLY A 140 1.43 10.13 5.11
C GLY A 140 1.01 9.95 6.57
N THR A 141 -0.17 10.47 6.94
CA THR A 141 -0.76 10.31 8.28
C THR A 141 -1.86 9.26 8.36
N THR A 142 -2.22 8.63 7.24
CA THR A 142 -3.32 7.66 7.20
C THR A 142 -2.78 6.27 7.53
N LEU A 143 -3.29 5.66 8.60
CA LEU A 143 -2.97 4.27 8.95
C LEU A 143 -3.64 3.32 7.94
N LEU A 144 -2.83 2.54 7.23
CA LEU A 144 -3.29 1.54 6.26
C LEU A 144 -3.42 0.16 6.90
N GLU A 145 -2.44 -0.23 7.73
CA GLU A 145 -2.44 -1.53 8.40
C GLU A 145 -1.70 -1.48 9.72
N THR A 146 -2.13 -2.29 10.68
CA THR A 146 -1.38 -2.63 11.89
C THR A 146 -1.16 -4.13 11.93
N LEU A 147 0.10 -4.54 12.01
CA LEU A 147 0.50 -5.94 12.13
C LEU A 147 1.18 -6.17 13.48
N VAL A 148 0.65 -7.11 14.24
CA VAL A 148 1.34 -7.65 15.43
C VAL A 148 2.26 -8.75 14.96
N VAL A 149 3.55 -8.60 15.23
CA VAL A 149 4.59 -9.59 14.90
C VAL A 149 4.94 -10.32 16.18
N THR A 150 4.64 -11.61 16.25
CA THR A 150 5.03 -12.48 17.37
C THR A 150 6.23 -13.32 16.95
N TYR A 151 7.32 -13.32 17.71
CA TYR A 151 8.49 -14.12 17.36
C TYR A 151 8.24 -15.61 17.57
N ASP A 152 8.48 -16.41 16.53
CA ASP A 152 8.34 -17.85 16.58
C ASP A 152 9.62 -18.52 17.10
N SER A 153 9.59 -18.87 18.39
CA SER A 153 10.68 -19.59 19.06
C SER A 153 10.84 -21.05 18.63
N SER A 154 9.93 -21.59 17.81
CA SER A 154 10.07 -22.92 17.20
C SER A 154 10.98 -22.92 15.97
N LEU A 155 11.29 -21.75 15.39
CA LEU A 155 12.18 -21.65 14.23
C LEU A 155 13.57 -22.21 14.56
N ALA A 156 14.07 -23.05 13.64
CA ALA A 156 15.41 -23.60 13.71
C ALA A 156 16.44 -22.46 13.57
N PRO A 157 17.27 -22.21 14.61
CA PRO A 157 18.22 -21.11 14.56
C PRO A 157 19.27 -21.29 13.46
N GLN A 158 19.62 -20.19 12.79
CA GLN A 158 20.67 -20.14 11.77
C GLN A 158 21.94 -19.46 12.30
N PRO A 159 23.12 -19.68 11.70
CA PRO A 159 24.32 -18.91 12.00
C PRO A 159 24.12 -17.42 11.71
N TYR A 160 24.54 -16.56 12.63
CA TYR A 160 24.40 -15.11 12.44
C TYR A 160 25.24 -14.63 11.24
N PRO A 161 24.67 -13.84 10.32
CA PRO A 161 25.35 -13.42 9.09
C PRO A 161 26.49 -12.39 9.31
N GLY A 162 26.68 -11.91 10.53
CA GLY A 162 27.70 -10.92 10.90
C GLY A 162 28.95 -11.46 11.61
N VAL A 163 29.15 -12.78 11.65
CA VAL A 163 30.35 -13.45 12.22
C VAL A 163 31.15 -14.16 11.14
#